data_AF-A0A4R9BD45-F1
#
_entry.id   AF-A0A4R9BD45-F1
#
_cell.length_a   1.000
_cell.length_b   1.000
_cell.length_c   1.000
_cell.angle_alpha   90.00
_cell.angle_beta   90.00
_cell.angle_gamma   90.00
#
_symmetry.space_group_name_H-M   'P 1'
#
loop_
_entity.id
_entity.type
_entity.pdbx_description
1 polymer ?
#
loop_
_entity_poly.entity_id
_entity_poly.type
_entity_poly.pdbx_seq_one_letter_code
_entity_poly.pdbx_strand_id
1 'polypeptide(L)'
;MPRRTTAAALALAGLLLATVAGCSPTTASAPPKAAPVGAPRVAASGDDTLLLGSLFPMTGEASASGAAQVAGAELAAREISEQGLALGHPVVIVHRDSVRDVSAAVADLLARGVDAVLWDATSPVPEDVASALASARVALVPLAEFANGGTPLDAGDEFAARLRTMDPGMEGTAGGGEAYDGVILTALAAVESHDDGGRSIAPALVRVSSGPVACGSWGECAAALAGTQQIAYEGVTGRRS
;
A
#
# COMPACT_ATOMS: atom_id res chain seq x y z
N MET A 1 -10.27 -33.78 -62.10
CA MET A 1 -11.52 -34.48 -61.74
C MET A 1 -12.65 -33.46 -61.73
N PRO A 2 -13.66 -33.56 -62.61
CA PRO A 2 -14.81 -32.66 -62.62
C PRO A 2 -16.09 -33.30 -62.04
N ARG A 3 -17.11 -32.44 -61.82
CA ARG A 3 -18.55 -32.67 -61.53
C ARG A 3 -18.94 -32.41 -60.06
N ARG A 4 -19.71 -31.35 -59.74
CA ARG A 4 -21.18 -31.10 -59.97
C ARG A 4 -22.00 -32.24 -59.33
N THR A 5 -22.99 -32.03 -58.43
CA THR A 5 -24.34 -31.41 -58.59
C THR A 5 -25.12 -31.64 -57.27
N THR A 6 -25.77 -30.62 -56.65
CA THR A 6 -27.23 -30.32 -56.60
C THR A 6 -28.23 -31.42 -56.19
N ALA A 7 -29.12 -31.09 -55.25
CA ALA A 7 -30.59 -31.39 -55.12
C ALA A 7 -30.95 -31.68 -53.64
N ALA A 8 -31.78 -30.91 -52.91
CA ALA A 8 -33.21 -30.56 -53.09
C ALA A 8 -34.19 -31.71 -52.76
N ALA A 9 -34.95 -31.55 -51.67
CA ALA A 9 -36.25 -32.19 -51.38
C ALA A 9 -37.03 -31.25 -50.41
N LEU A 10 -38.06 -30.50 -50.85
CA LEU A 10 -39.50 -30.86 -50.90
C LEU A 10 -40.02 -31.42 -49.56
N ALA A 11 -40.57 -30.60 -48.65
CA ALA A 11 -41.93 -30.02 -48.58
C ALA A 11 -43.03 -31.02 -48.17
N LEU A 12 -43.66 -30.82 -46.99
CA LEU A 12 -45.10 -30.48 -46.81
C LEU A 12 -45.58 -30.66 -45.35
N ALA A 13 -46.34 -29.65 -44.90
CA ALA A 13 -47.60 -29.69 -44.12
C ALA A 13 -47.73 -30.46 -42.78
N GLY A 14 -48.23 -29.76 -41.76
CA GLY A 14 -48.78 -30.37 -40.55
C GLY A 14 -49.21 -29.36 -39.49
N LEU A 15 -50.42 -28.83 -39.62
CA LEU A 15 -51.12 -28.00 -38.64
C LEU A 15 -51.47 -28.84 -37.39
N LEU A 16 -51.06 -28.41 -36.19
CA LEU A 16 -51.61 -28.89 -34.92
C LEU A 16 -51.52 -27.80 -33.85
N LEU A 17 -52.68 -27.22 -33.51
CA LEU A 17 -52.86 -26.43 -32.29
C LEU A 17 -52.82 -27.36 -31.09
N ALA A 18 -51.86 -27.15 -30.19
CA ALA A 18 -51.87 -27.71 -28.85
C ALA A 18 -51.77 -26.56 -27.84
N THR A 19 -52.89 -26.25 -27.19
CA THR A 19 -52.97 -25.39 -26.02
C THR A 19 -52.34 -26.13 -24.84
N VAL A 20 -51.10 -25.78 -24.49
CA VAL A 20 -50.45 -26.29 -23.28
C VAL A 20 -50.56 -25.21 -22.20
N ALA A 21 -51.29 -25.53 -21.14
CA ALA A 21 -51.37 -24.71 -19.94
C ALA A 21 -49.96 -24.55 -19.34
N GLY A 22 -49.44 -23.31 -19.38
CA GLY A 22 -48.17 -22.95 -18.77
C GLY A 22 -48.30 -22.90 -17.25
N CYS A 23 -47.88 -23.96 -16.57
CA CYS A 23 -47.53 -23.90 -15.16
C CYS A 23 -46.06 -23.44 -15.08
N SER A 24 -45.84 -22.13 -14.95
CA SER A 24 -44.53 -21.61 -14.56
C SER A 24 -44.37 -21.78 -13.05
N PRO A 25 -43.33 -22.44 -12.54
CA PRO A 25 -42.98 -22.29 -11.14
C PRO A 25 -42.54 -20.84 -10.92
N THR A 26 -43.26 -20.13 -10.05
CA THR A 26 -42.81 -18.86 -9.49
C THR A 26 -41.46 -19.09 -8.82
N THR A 27 -40.37 -18.76 -9.52
CA THR A 27 -39.09 -18.51 -8.88
C THR A 27 -39.26 -17.25 -8.06
N ALA A 28 -39.36 -17.42 -6.74
CA ALA A 28 -39.25 -16.32 -5.80
C ALA A 28 -37.92 -15.61 -6.08
N SER A 29 -38.02 -14.39 -6.62
CA SER A 29 -36.86 -13.52 -6.83
C SER A 29 -36.26 -13.25 -5.46
N ALA A 30 -35.05 -13.77 -5.22
CA ALA A 30 -34.30 -13.45 -4.02
C ALA A 30 -34.12 -11.93 -3.94
N PRO A 31 -34.29 -11.31 -2.76
CA PRO A 31 -34.09 -9.87 -2.62
C PRO A 31 -32.66 -9.50 -3.05
N PRO A 32 -32.45 -8.36 -3.71
CA PRO A 32 -31.13 -7.94 -4.15
C PRO A 32 -30.20 -7.87 -2.93
N LYS A 33 -29.10 -8.63 -3.00
CA LYS A 33 -27.99 -8.56 -2.04
C LYS A 33 -27.55 -7.10 -1.98
N ALA A 34 -27.73 -6.46 -0.81
CA ALA A 34 -27.30 -5.08 -0.60
C ALA A 34 -25.82 -4.96 -0.99
N ALA A 35 -25.53 -4.01 -1.89
CA ALA A 35 -24.16 -3.62 -2.18
C ALA A 35 -23.48 -3.24 -0.86
N PRO A 36 -22.19 -3.60 -0.65
CA PRO A 36 -21.49 -3.19 0.55
C PRO A 36 -21.52 -1.66 0.59
N VAL A 37 -22.11 -1.12 1.65
CA VAL A 37 -22.02 0.30 1.97
C VAL A 37 -20.52 0.59 2.17
N GLY A 38 -19.94 1.37 1.26
CA GLY A 38 -18.54 1.77 1.38
C GLY A 38 -18.31 2.42 2.74
N ALA A 39 -17.18 2.09 3.39
CA ALA A 39 -16.79 2.73 4.64
C ALA A 39 -16.83 4.27 4.46
N PRO A 40 -17.21 5.04 5.50
CA PRO A 40 -17.23 6.49 5.42
C PRO A 40 -15.89 7.03 4.92
N ARG A 41 -15.89 7.67 3.74
CA ARG A 41 -14.69 8.28 3.16
C ARG A 41 -14.33 9.52 3.97
N VAL A 42 -13.13 9.57 4.51
CA VAL A 42 -12.57 10.78 5.13
C VAL A 42 -12.47 11.85 4.05
N ALA A 43 -12.90 13.09 4.36
CA ALA A 43 -12.77 14.19 3.40
C ALA A 43 -11.29 14.45 3.12
N ALA A 44 -10.93 14.58 1.83
CA ALA A 44 -9.55 14.83 1.41
C ALA A 44 -8.99 16.10 2.06
N SER A 45 -7.73 16.06 2.46
CA SER A 45 -7.12 17.13 3.25
C SER A 45 -5.65 17.42 2.94
N GLY A 46 -5.00 16.60 2.11
CA GLY A 46 -3.62 16.86 1.69
C GLY A 46 -3.52 17.68 0.40
N ASP A 47 -2.30 17.78 -0.14
CA ASP A 47 -1.91 18.71 -1.20
C ASP A 47 -1.40 18.03 -2.49
N ASP A 48 -1.71 16.74 -2.63
CA ASP A 48 -1.30 15.84 -3.72
C ASP A 48 0.20 15.47 -3.70
N THR A 49 1.03 16.03 -2.80
CA THR A 49 2.43 15.67 -2.62
C THR A 49 2.64 14.92 -1.32
N LEU A 50 2.82 13.59 -1.43
CA LEU A 50 3.12 12.77 -0.25
C LEU A 50 4.48 13.11 0.37
N LEU A 51 4.45 13.92 1.43
CA LEU A 51 5.61 14.34 2.20
C LEU A 51 5.73 13.49 3.47
N LEU A 52 6.70 12.58 3.47
CA LEU A 52 6.97 11.70 4.59
C LEU A 52 8.03 12.30 5.51
N GLY A 53 7.80 12.20 6.81
CA GLY A 53 8.84 12.31 7.82
C GLY A 53 9.38 10.93 8.19
N SER A 54 10.65 10.88 8.60
CA SER A 54 11.20 9.69 9.24
C SER A 54 11.89 10.07 10.55
N LEU A 55 11.74 9.20 11.55
CA LEU A 55 12.45 9.27 12.82
C LEU A 55 13.20 7.95 12.97
N PHE A 56 14.44 7.91 12.50
CA PHE A 56 15.31 6.72 12.51
C PHE A 56 16.51 6.94 13.44
N PRO A 57 17.11 5.89 14.00
CA PRO A 57 18.19 6.04 14.97
C PRO A 57 19.49 6.33 14.21
N MET A 58 19.72 7.58 13.82
CA MET A 58 20.86 7.98 12.97
C MET A 58 22.15 8.20 13.77
N THR A 59 22.05 8.25 15.10
CA THR A 59 23.18 8.31 16.01
C THR A 59 22.99 7.30 17.14
N GLY A 60 24.07 7.03 17.89
CA GLY A 60 24.06 6.05 18.98
C GLY A 60 24.27 4.62 18.50
N GLU A 61 23.96 3.65 19.35
CA GLU A 61 24.32 2.24 19.14
C GLU A 61 23.60 1.59 17.95
N ALA A 62 22.40 2.07 17.62
CA ALA A 62 21.60 1.55 16.52
C ALA A 62 21.84 2.27 15.17
N SER A 63 22.88 3.10 15.05
CA SER A 63 23.14 3.92 13.85
C SER A 63 23.30 3.13 12.56
N ALA A 64 23.83 1.91 12.64
CA ALA A 64 23.91 1.02 11.49
C ALA A 64 22.52 0.61 10.96
N SER A 65 21.57 0.31 11.87
CA SER A 65 20.17 0.06 11.47
C SER A 65 19.50 1.33 10.99
N GLY A 66 19.79 2.49 11.60
CA GLY A 66 19.30 3.79 11.11
C GLY A 66 19.74 4.08 9.68
N ALA A 67 21.00 3.81 9.33
CA ALA A 67 21.50 3.95 7.96
C ALA A 67 20.79 3.01 6.98
N ALA A 68 20.55 1.76 7.38
CA ALA A 68 19.77 0.80 6.59
C ALA A 68 18.32 1.26 6.38
N GLN A 69 17.67 1.78 7.44
CA GLN A 69 16.30 2.33 7.37
C GLN A 69 16.23 3.54 6.41
N VAL A 70 17.21 4.45 6.44
CA VAL A 70 17.33 5.55 5.46
C VAL A 70 17.45 4.99 4.04
N ALA A 71 18.38 4.06 3.81
CA ALA A 71 18.60 3.47 2.50
C ALA A 71 17.34 2.76 1.96
N GLY A 72 16.60 2.06 2.81
CA GLY A 72 15.34 1.41 2.46
C GLY A 72 14.24 2.39 2.07
N ALA A 73 14.05 3.43 2.88
CA ALA A 73 13.05 4.46 2.61
C ALA A 73 13.33 5.20 1.28
N GLU A 74 14.58 5.59 1.04
CA GLU A 74 14.98 6.28 -0.19
C GLU A 74 14.97 5.35 -1.42
N LEU A 75 15.24 4.06 -1.22
CA LEU A 75 15.05 3.05 -2.27
C LEU A 75 13.59 2.97 -2.72
N ALA A 76 12.65 2.91 -1.77
CA ALA A 76 11.22 2.89 -2.07
C ALA A 76 10.76 4.18 -2.77
N ALA A 77 11.17 5.36 -2.29
CA ALA A 77 10.82 6.63 -2.90
C ALA A 77 11.30 6.76 -4.36
N ARG A 78 12.52 6.28 -4.65
CA ARG A 78 13.03 6.20 -6.01
C ARG A 78 12.18 5.28 -6.88
N GLU A 79 11.89 4.07 -6.42
CA GLU A 79 11.14 3.09 -7.23
C GLU A 79 9.71 3.56 -7.52
N ILE A 80 9.04 4.18 -6.55
CA ILE A 80 7.74 4.83 -6.78
C ILE A 80 7.86 5.89 -7.88
N SER A 81 8.92 6.70 -7.83
CA SER A 81 9.15 7.77 -8.81
C SER A 81 9.42 7.23 -10.22
N GLU A 82 10.10 6.10 -10.33
CA GLU A 82 10.39 5.43 -11.61
C GLU A 82 9.18 4.68 -12.18
N GLN A 83 8.23 4.29 -11.34
CA GLN A 83 7.14 3.36 -11.69
C GLN A 83 5.74 3.97 -11.63
N GLY A 84 5.61 5.30 -11.74
CA GLY A 84 4.33 5.96 -11.99
C GLY A 84 3.86 6.96 -10.94
N LEU A 85 4.67 7.25 -9.92
CA LEU A 85 4.46 8.31 -8.91
C LEU A 85 3.24 8.07 -7.99
N ALA A 86 3.29 8.57 -6.76
CA ALA A 86 2.15 8.52 -5.85
C ALA A 86 1.27 9.75 -6.09
N LEU A 87 -0.01 9.55 -6.42
CA LEU A 87 -0.93 10.65 -6.77
C LEU A 87 -0.41 11.59 -7.90
N GLY A 88 0.48 11.08 -8.76
CA GLY A 88 1.10 11.86 -9.84
C GLY A 88 2.31 12.70 -9.42
N HIS A 89 2.76 12.60 -8.16
CA HIS A 89 3.92 13.32 -7.62
C HIS A 89 4.95 12.37 -6.98
N PRO A 90 6.23 12.76 -6.93
CA PRO A 90 7.25 11.98 -6.24
C PRO A 90 6.99 11.97 -4.73
N VAL A 91 7.34 10.87 -4.08
CA VAL A 91 7.37 10.81 -2.61
C VAL A 91 8.59 11.57 -2.11
N VAL A 92 8.40 12.51 -1.20
CA VAL A 92 9.47 13.31 -0.61
C VAL A 92 9.66 12.84 0.83
N ILE A 93 10.91 12.60 1.25
CA ILE A 93 11.22 12.13 2.61
C ILE A 93 12.10 13.14 3.34
N VAL A 94 11.72 13.47 4.58
CA VAL A 94 12.51 14.29 5.50
C VAL A 94 12.97 13.43 6.67
N HIS A 95 14.26 13.15 6.67
CA HIS A 95 14.92 12.31 7.67
C HIS A 95 15.30 13.07 8.93
N ARG A 96 14.91 12.56 10.10
CA ARG A 96 15.34 13.05 11.42
C ARG A 96 15.81 11.91 12.32
N ASP A 97 16.61 12.29 13.30
CA ASP A 97 17.19 11.35 14.27
C ASP A 97 16.21 11.08 15.43
N SER A 98 15.94 9.81 15.72
CA SER A 98 15.07 9.35 16.81
C SER A 98 15.78 9.16 18.15
N VAL A 99 17.10 9.37 18.24
CA VAL A 99 17.87 9.09 19.48
C VAL A 99 18.25 10.36 20.24
N ARG A 100 18.43 11.49 19.54
CA ARG A 100 18.80 12.78 20.16
C ARG A 100 17.55 13.53 20.65
N ASP A 101 17.45 14.83 20.37
CA ASP A 101 16.31 15.65 20.75
C ASP A 101 15.08 15.31 19.88
N VAL A 102 14.38 14.24 20.26
CA VAL A 102 13.20 13.71 19.56
C VAL A 102 12.09 14.74 19.50
N SER A 103 11.88 15.51 20.58
CA SER A 103 10.85 16.54 20.62
C SER A 103 11.11 17.64 19.58
N ALA A 104 12.36 18.10 19.44
CA ALA A 104 12.73 19.07 18.40
C ALA A 104 12.63 18.46 16.99
N ALA A 105 12.99 17.19 16.83
CA ALA A 105 12.86 16.47 15.56
C ALA A 105 11.39 16.37 15.11
N VAL A 106 10.48 15.97 16.01
CA VAL A 106 9.03 15.94 15.74
C VAL A 106 8.51 17.33 15.42
N ALA A 107 8.90 18.36 16.20
CA ALA A 107 8.45 19.73 15.95
C ALA A 107 8.87 20.24 14.56
N ASP A 108 10.08 19.93 14.11
CA ASP A 108 10.54 20.29 12.76
C ASP A 108 9.78 19.55 11.66
N LEU A 109 9.48 18.25 11.83
CA LEU A 109 8.66 17.50 10.87
C LEU A 109 7.24 18.08 10.78
N LEU A 110 6.61 18.38 11.92
CA LEU A 110 5.29 19.02 11.96
C LEU A 110 5.29 20.40 11.32
N ALA A 111 6.34 21.21 11.55
CA ALA A 111 6.48 22.53 10.94
C ALA A 111 6.64 22.47 9.41
N ARG A 112 7.15 21.36 8.87
CA ARG A 112 7.25 21.10 7.43
C ARG A 112 5.97 20.60 6.80
N GLY A 113 4.97 20.22 7.61
CA GLY A 113 3.70 19.72 7.12
C GLY A 113 3.78 18.30 6.57
N VAL A 114 4.57 17.41 7.18
CA VAL A 114 4.60 16.00 6.77
C VAL A 114 3.23 15.35 6.95
N ASP A 115 2.87 14.46 6.02
CA ASP A 115 1.58 13.75 6.00
C ASP A 115 1.59 12.49 6.87
N ALA A 116 2.75 11.81 6.87
CA ALA A 116 2.97 10.61 7.63
C ALA A 116 4.41 10.57 8.18
N VAL A 117 4.60 9.91 9.31
CA VAL A 117 5.90 9.70 9.94
C VAL A 117 6.17 8.21 10.10
N LEU A 118 7.28 7.76 9.50
CA LEU A 118 7.83 6.43 9.75
C LEU A 118 8.64 6.47 11.04
N TRP A 119 8.24 5.65 12.01
CA TRP A 119 8.94 5.52 13.28
C TRP A 119 9.87 4.31 13.27
N ASP A 120 11.08 4.52 13.77
CA ASP A 120 12.15 3.57 14.03
C ASP A 120 11.70 2.11 14.27
N ALA A 121 12.33 1.18 13.55
CA ALA A 121 12.12 -0.27 13.70
C ALA A 121 12.76 -0.86 14.97
N THR A 122 13.70 -0.16 15.61
CA THR A 122 14.51 -0.66 16.72
C THR A 122 13.94 -0.34 18.10
N SER A 123 12.94 0.55 18.18
CA SER A 123 12.41 1.05 19.45
C SER A 123 10.89 1.26 19.40
N PRO A 124 10.17 1.09 20.53
CA PRO A 124 8.74 1.38 20.58
C PRO A 124 8.48 2.88 20.41
N VAL A 125 7.33 3.24 19.84
CA VAL A 125 6.92 4.64 19.71
C VAL A 125 6.63 5.24 21.11
N PRO A 126 7.27 6.36 21.48
CA PRO A 126 6.92 7.09 22.69
C PRO A 126 5.49 7.65 22.64
N GLU A 127 4.77 7.63 23.77
CA GLU A 127 3.37 8.07 23.85
C GLU A 127 3.20 9.57 23.51
N ASP A 128 4.17 10.39 23.89
CA ASP A 128 4.19 11.83 23.60
C ASP A 128 4.38 12.10 22.10
N VAL A 129 5.24 11.33 21.42
CA VAL A 129 5.38 11.38 19.96
C VAL A 129 4.08 10.96 19.28
N ALA A 130 3.50 9.83 19.68
CA ALA A 130 2.23 9.36 19.11
C ALA A 130 1.11 10.40 19.30
N SER A 131 1.03 11.00 20.49
CA SER A 131 0.04 12.03 20.82
C SER A 131 0.24 13.32 20.01
N ALA A 132 1.48 13.75 19.80
CA ALA A 132 1.81 14.93 19.02
C ALA A 132 1.40 14.76 17.54
N LEU A 133 1.76 13.63 16.93
CA LEU A 133 1.40 13.32 15.54
C LEU A 133 -0.12 13.19 15.36
N ALA A 134 -0.80 12.49 16.26
CA ALA A 134 -2.26 12.35 16.23
C ALA A 134 -2.97 13.71 16.36
N SER A 135 -2.50 14.59 17.26
CA SER A 135 -3.04 15.93 17.43
C SER A 135 -2.85 16.79 16.18
N ALA A 136 -1.71 16.63 15.50
CA ALA A 136 -1.41 17.28 14.24
C ALA A 136 -2.07 16.61 13.02
N ARG A 137 -2.75 15.47 13.20
CA ARG A 137 -3.40 14.65 12.17
C ARG A 137 -2.42 14.07 11.13
N VAL A 138 -1.19 13.85 11.56
CA VAL A 138 -0.14 13.16 10.79
C VAL A 138 -0.26 11.66 11.05
N ALA A 139 -0.23 10.85 9.98
CA ALA A 139 -0.27 9.39 10.13
C ALA A 139 1.04 8.89 10.77
N LEU A 140 0.93 7.96 11.71
CA LEU A 140 2.09 7.30 12.31
C LEU A 140 2.22 5.90 11.71
N VAL A 141 3.43 5.55 11.27
CA VAL A 141 3.76 4.24 10.69
C VAL A 141 4.88 3.61 11.53
N PRO A 142 4.56 2.77 12.53
CA PRO A 142 5.57 2.10 13.34
C PRO A 142 6.24 0.96 12.57
N LEU A 143 7.55 1.08 12.31
CA LEU A 143 8.25 0.08 11.50
C LEU A 143 8.42 -1.28 12.19
N ALA A 144 8.33 -1.33 13.52
CA ALA A 144 8.32 -2.57 14.28
C ALA A 144 7.18 -3.53 13.86
N GLU A 145 6.09 -3.02 13.28
CA GLU A 145 4.96 -3.82 12.79
C GLU A 145 5.30 -4.62 11.51
N PHE A 146 6.40 -4.28 10.83
CA PHE A 146 6.90 -4.98 9.64
C PHE A 146 7.96 -6.05 10.00
N ALA A 147 8.43 -6.07 11.25
CA ALA A 147 9.51 -6.93 11.71
C ALA A 147 9.09 -8.36 12.11
N ASN A 148 7.85 -8.80 11.81
CA ASN A 148 7.31 -10.16 12.02
C ASN A 148 7.75 -10.89 13.32
N GLY A 149 7.77 -10.19 14.45
CA GLY A 149 8.41 -10.67 15.68
C GLY A 149 9.21 -9.60 16.44
N GLY A 150 9.32 -8.40 15.87
CA GLY A 150 9.70 -7.17 16.57
C GLY A 150 11.19 -6.85 16.58
N THR A 151 12.04 -7.68 15.97
CA THR A 151 13.47 -7.38 15.77
C THR A 151 13.70 -7.05 14.31
N PRO A 152 14.34 -5.92 13.98
CA PRO A 152 14.66 -5.57 12.59
C PRO A 152 15.39 -6.72 11.87
N LEU A 153 14.91 -7.03 10.67
CA LEU A 153 15.35 -8.18 9.90
C LEU A 153 16.48 -7.78 8.96
N ASP A 154 17.57 -8.56 8.94
CA ASP A 154 18.57 -8.43 7.89
C ASP A 154 17.93 -8.73 6.52
N ALA A 155 18.23 -7.88 5.55
CA ALA A 155 17.79 -8.07 4.18
C ALA A 155 18.41 -9.34 3.57
N GLY A 156 17.60 -10.14 2.87
CA GLY A 156 18.12 -11.20 2.00
C GLY A 156 19.03 -10.65 0.90
N ASP A 157 19.94 -11.48 0.38
CA ASP A 157 21.05 -11.05 -0.49
C ASP A 157 20.64 -10.13 -1.66
N GLU A 158 19.53 -10.44 -2.33
CA GLU A 158 19.02 -9.64 -3.45
C GLU A 158 18.58 -8.24 -3.00
N PHE A 159 17.79 -8.17 -1.92
CA PHE A 159 17.34 -6.88 -1.40
C PHE A 159 18.49 -6.09 -0.77
N ALA A 160 19.44 -6.78 -0.12
CA ALA A 160 20.66 -6.17 0.38
C ALA A 160 21.51 -5.55 -0.75
N ALA A 161 21.55 -6.16 -1.94
CA ALA A 161 22.22 -5.57 -3.10
C ALA A 161 21.51 -4.27 -3.55
N ARG A 162 20.18 -4.24 -3.54
CA ARG A 162 19.39 -3.03 -3.86
C ARG A 162 19.62 -1.92 -2.83
N LEU A 163 19.63 -2.24 -1.53
CA LEU A 163 19.92 -1.27 -0.47
C LEU A 163 21.31 -0.61 -0.65
N ARG A 164 22.33 -1.39 -1.02
CA ARG A 164 23.69 -0.87 -1.27
C ARG A 164 23.80 0.07 -2.48
N THR A 165 22.80 0.10 -3.37
CA THR A 165 22.74 1.14 -4.42
C THR A 165 22.47 2.52 -3.84
N MET A 166 21.88 2.59 -2.64
CA MET A 166 21.61 3.85 -1.93
C MET A 166 22.74 4.26 -1.01
N ASP A 167 23.29 3.30 -0.28
CA ASP A 167 24.44 3.55 0.57
C ASP A 167 25.43 2.37 0.47
N PRO A 168 26.48 2.49 -0.37
CA PRO A 168 27.53 1.49 -0.46
C PRO A 168 28.34 1.32 0.84
N GLY A 169 28.27 2.29 1.75
CA GLY A 169 29.03 2.33 3.00
C GLY A 169 28.29 1.78 4.22
N MET A 170 27.05 1.31 4.08
CA MET A 170 26.27 0.81 5.21
C MET A 170 26.93 -0.40 5.89
N GLU A 171 26.90 -0.41 7.22
CA GLU A 171 27.54 -1.46 8.03
C GLU A 171 26.65 -2.71 8.22
N GLY A 172 25.34 -2.60 7.94
CA GLY A 172 24.36 -3.68 8.03
C GLY A 172 23.08 -3.33 7.27
N THR A 173 22.16 -4.28 7.14
CA THR A 173 20.90 -4.08 6.39
C THR A 173 19.64 -4.18 7.26
N ALA A 174 19.78 -4.56 8.53
CA ALA A 174 18.68 -4.67 9.48
C ALA A 174 17.84 -3.38 9.57
N GLY A 175 16.53 -3.48 9.34
CA GLY A 175 15.60 -2.33 9.34
C GLY A 175 15.36 -1.72 7.95
N GLY A 176 16.22 -2.01 6.97
CA GLY A 176 16.08 -1.47 5.62
C GLY A 176 14.85 -2.00 4.89
N GLY A 177 14.49 -3.27 5.12
CA GLY A 177 13.28 -3.87 4.53
C GLY A 177 12.01 -3.24 5.08
N GLU A 178 11.96 -3.05 6.39
CA GLU A 178 10.83 -2.46 7.10
C GLU A 178 10.60 -1.02 6.65
N ALA A 179 11.66 -0.22 6.57
CA ALA A 179 11.55 1.17 6.11
C ALA A 179 11.11 1.25 4.64
N TYR A 180 11.61 0.36 3.78
CA TYR A 180 11.18 0.26 2.39
C TYR A 180 9.69 -0.07 2.29
N ASP A 181 9.25 -1.14 2.96
CA ASP A 181 7.84 -1.57 2.94
C ASP A 181 6.92 -0.52 3.58
N GLY A 182 7.40 0.19 4.62
CA GLY A 182 6.68 1.29 5.26
C GLY A 182 6.40 2.44 4.29
N VAL A 183 7.37 2.83 3.46
CA VAL A 183 7.18 3.87 2.43
C VAL A 183 6.21 3.39 1.35
N ILE A 184 6.40 2.16 0.84
CA ILE A 184 5.53 1.60 -0.22
C ILE A 184 4.08 1.50 0.27
N LEU A 185 3.86 0.95 1.46
CA LEU A 185 2.53 0.81 2.05
C LEU A 185 1.86 2.18 2.25
N THR A 186 2.61 3.18 2.73
CA THR A 186 2.10 4.54 2.93
C THR A 186 1.70 5.20 1.61
N ALA A 187 2.50 5.03 0.56
CA ALA A 187 2.17 5.53 -0.78
C ALA A 187 0.95 4.82 -1.38
N LEU A 188 0.84 3.50 -1.21
CA LEU A 188 -0.34 2.74 -1.65
C LEU A 188 -1.60 3.17 -0.89
N ALA A 189 -1.47 3.43 0.41
CA ALA A 189 -2.56 3.95 1.23
C ALA A 189 -3.06 5.31 0.69
N ALA A 190 -2.15 6.24 0.37
CA ALA A 190 -2.51 7.53 -0.23
C ALA A 190 -3.21 7.38 -1.60
N VAL A 191 -2.71 6.48 -2.46
CA VAL A 191 -3.35 6.17 -3.75
C VAL A 191 -4.74 5.58 -3.58
N GLU A 192 -4.93 4.66 -2.64
CA GLU A 192 -6.24 4.03 -2.37
C GLU A 192 -7.24 5.03 -1.79
N SER A 193 -6.81 5.94 -0.92
CA SER A 193 -7.69 7.00 -0.40
C SER A 193 -7.96 8.12 -1.41
N HIS A 194 -7.13 8.22 -2.47
CA HIS A 194 -7.07 9.41 -3.33
C HIS A 194 -6.86 10.70 -2.51
N ASP A 195 -6.04 10.60 -1.48
CA ASP A 195 -5.71 11.67 -0.53
C ASP A 195 -4.45 11.28 0.22
N ASP A 196 -3.49 12.20 0.29
CA ASP A 196 -2.24 12.10 1.05
C ASP A 196 -2.38 12.65 2.47
N GLY A 197 -3.48 13.32 2.83
CA GLY A 197 -3.67 13.78 4.20
C GLY A 197 -3.61 12.65 5.23
N GLY A 198 -2.86 12.83 6.33
CA GLY A 198 -2.63 11.80 7.35
C GLY A 198 -3.91 11.17 7.94
N ARG A 199 -5.03 11.90 7.97
CA ARG A 199 -6.35 11.36 8.39
C ARG A 199 -6.89 10.28 7.46
N SER A 200 -6.58 10.37 6.17
CA SER A 200 -6.99 9.41 5.15
C SER A 200 -6.01 8.25 5.03
N ILE A 201 -4.70 8.54 5.14
CA ILE A 201 -3.63 7.54 5.16
C ILE A 201 -3.83 6.55 6.31
N ALA A 202 -3.99 7.03 7.55
CA ALA A 202 -4.01 6.15 8.73
C ALA A 202 -4.98 4.96 8.63
N PRO A 203 -6.28 5.14 8.29
CA PRO A 203 -7.18 4.01 8.07
C PRO A 203 -6.94 3.27 6.74
N ALA A 204 -6.35 3.92 5.73
CA ALA A 204 -6.02 3.30 4.45
C ALA A 204 -4.89 2.27 4.57
N LEU A 205 -3.93 2.48 5.48
CA LEU A 205 -2.85 1.51 5.77
C LEU A 205 -3.40 0.10 6.06
N VAL A 206 -4.53 -0.01 6.77
CA VAL A 206 -5.18 -1.30 7.03
C VAL A 206 -5.82 -1.84 5.75
N ARG A 207 -6.53 -0.99 4.99
CA ARG A 207 -7.26 -1.40 3.78
C ARG A 207 -6.33 -1.99 2.72
N VAL A 208 -5.17 -1.38 2.50
CA VAL A 208 -4.18 -1.85 1.52
C VAL A 208 -3.36 -3.07 1.99
N SER A 209 -3.51 -3.48 3.25
CA SER A 209 -2.90 -4.71 3.80
C SER A 209 -3.88 -5.88 3.94
N SER A 210 -5.19 -5.67 3.82
CA SER A 210 -6.21 -6.66 4.19
C SER A 210 -7.11 -7.15 3.04
N GLY A 211 -6.84 -6.73 1.80
CA GLY A 211 -7.62 -7.12 0.63
C GLY A 211 -7.42 -8.58 0.19
N PRO A 212 -8.26 -9.08 -0.73
CA PRO A 212 -8.14 -10.44 -1.28
C PRO A 212 -7.02 -10.61 -2.32
N VAL A 213 -6.49 -9.53 -2.89
CA VAL A 213 -5.46 -9.60 -3.95
C VAL A 213 -4.07 -9.34 -3.37
N ALA A 214 -3.25 -10.37 -3.26
CA ALA A 214 -1.86 -10.21 -2.87
C ALA A 214 -1.04 -9.53 -3.99
N CYS A 215 -0.15 -8.61 -3.62
CA CYS A 215 0.81 -7.96 -4.50
C CYS A 215 2.09 -7.61 -3.72
N GLY A 216 3.26 -7.70 -4.36
CA GLY A 216 4.55 -7.64 -3.65
C GLY A 216 5.43 -6.44 -3.97
N SER A 217 5.04 -5.61 -4.93
CA SER A 217 5.79 -4.42 -5.34
C SER A 217 4.87 -3.23 -5.58
N TRP A 218 5.45 -2.02 -5.60
CA TRP A 218 4.72 -0.81 -5.96
C TRP A 218 3.99 -0.96 -7.29
N GLY A 219 4.70 -1.35 -8.36
CA GLY A 219 4.11 -1.48 -9.69
C GLY A 219 2.93 -2.46 -9.75
N GLU A 220 3.06 -3.63 -9.11
CA GLU A 220 1.98 -4.62 -9.04
C GLU A 220 0.76 -4.08 -8.28
N CYS A 221 0.99 -3.51 -7.10
CA CYS A 221 -0.08 -3.01 -6.24
C CYS A 221 -0.76 -1.77 -6.83
N ALA A 222 -0.01 -0.83 -7.40
CA ALA A 222 -0.54 0.34 -8.07
C ALA A 222 -1.41 -0.04 -9.29
N ALA A 223 -0.97 -1.04 -10.07
CA ALA A 223 -1.77 -1.57 -11.18
C ALA A 223 -3.07 -2.24 -10.70
N ALA A 224 -3.03 -3.00 -9.60
CA ALA A 224 -4.21 -3.61 -9.00
C ALA A 224 -5.21 -2.54 -8.47
N LEU A 225 -4.71 -1.49 -7.82
CA LEU A 225 -5.52 -0.36 -7.36
C LEU A 225 -6.15 0.41 -8.54
N ALA A 226 -5.41 0.65 -9.63
CA ALA A 226 -5.95 1.24 -10.85
C ALA A 226 -7.06 0.38 -11.48
N GLY A 227 -6.98 -0.94 -11.30
CA GLY A 227 -8.03 -1.91 -11.63
C GLY A 227 -9.19 -1.97 -10.61
N THR A 228 -9.23 -1.05 -9.63
CA THR A 228 -10.23 -0.98 -8.53
C THR A 228 -10.25 -2.21 -7.62
N GLN A 229 -9.15 -2.96 -7.55
CA GLN A 229 -9.02 -4.12 -6.69
C GLN A 229 -8.69 -3.70 -5.26
N GLN A 230 -9.13 -4.50 -4.29
CA GLN A 230 -8.71 -4.39 -2.90
C GLN A 230 -7.45 -5.26 -2.72
N ILE A 231 -6.34 -4.61 -2.38
CA ILE A 231 -5.03 -5.27 -2.29
C ILE A 231 -4.70 -5.69 -0.86
N ALA A 232 -3.86 -6.71 -0.73
CA ALA A 232 -3.10 -7.04 0.46
C ALA A 232 -1.61 -6.98 0.08
N TYR A 233 -0.98 -5.85 0.41
CA TYR A 233 0.45 -5.68 0.19
C TYR A 233 1.25 -6.65 1.08
N GLU A 234 2.14 -7.43 0.44
CA GLU A 234 3.11 -8.31 1.08
C GLU A 234 4.50 -7.97 0.56
N GLY A 235 5.22 -7.10 1.26
CA GLY A 235 6.48 -6.53 0.78
C GLY A 235 7.69 -7.44 0.97
N VAL A 236 8.89 -6.84 1.00
CA VAL A 236 10.15 -7.58 1.16
C VAL A 236 10.29 -8.20 2.56
N THR A 237 9.58 -7.65 3.54
CA THR A 237 9.44 -8.20 4.88
C THR A 237 8.23 -9.11 5.00
N GLY A 238 7.42 -9.28 3.95
CA GLY A 238 6.17 -10.04 4.00
C GLY A 238 4.99 -9.20 4.48
N ARG A 239 4.06 -9.82 5.22
CA ARG A 239 2.87 -9.12 5.71
C ARG A 239 3.16 -8.31 6.97
N ARG A 240 2.60 -7.10 7.02
CA ARG A 240 2.50 -6.30 8.25
C ARG A 240 1.72 -7.09 9.31
N SER A 241 2.27 -7.14 10.53
CA SER A 241 1.73 -7.88 11.69
C SER A 241 0.67 -7.12 12.49
#